data_AF-G5RSC4-F1
#
_entry.id   AF-G5RSC4-F1
#
_cell.length_a   1.000
_cell.length_b   1.000
_cell.length_c   1.000
_cell.angle_alpha   90.00
_cell.angle_beta   90.00
_cell.angle_gamma   90.00
#
_symmetry.space_group_name_H-M   'P 1'
#
loop_
_entity.id
_entity.type
_entity.pdbx_description
1 polymer ?
#
loop_
_entity_poly.entity_id
_entity_poly.type
_entity_poly.pdbx_seq_one_letter_code
_entity_poly.pdbx_strand_id
1 'polypeptide(L)'
;KYFAIIPAAFAATYPQLNALNVMGLHSPNSAILSAVIFNALIIIFLIPLALKGVSYKPLSASAMLRRNLWIYGLGGLVVPFIGIKVIDVLLTLLGLA
;
A
#
# COMPACT_ATOMS: atom_id res chain seq x y z
N LYS A 1 -2.48 4.15 -0.36
CA LYS A 1 -3.70 4.46 -1.17
C LYS A 1 -3.83 5.95 -1.47
N TYR A 2 -3.97 6.84 -0.48
CA TYR A 2 -4.11 8.29 -0.74
C TYR A 2 -3.00 8.87 -1.61
N PHE A 3 -1.73 8.58 -1.30
CA PHE A 3 -0.57 9.00 -2.11
C PHE A 3 -0.50 8.39 -3.52
N ALA A 4 -1.28 7.34 -3.82
CA ALA A 4 -1.35 6.78 -5.18
C ALA A 4 -2.50 7.42 -5.97
N ILE A 5 -3.67 7.55 -5.34
CA ILE A 5 -4.91 7.91 -6.04
C ILE A 5 -5.07 9.42 -6.17
N ILE A 6 -4.76 10.21 -5.13
CA ILE A 6 -4.95 11.67 -5.19
C ILE A 6 -4.14 12.31 -6.32
N PRO A 7 -2.80 12.14 -6.42
CA PRO A 7 -2.04 12.76 -7.50
C PRO A 7 -2.52 12.27 -8.87
N ALA A 8 -2.86 10.98 -9.01
CA ALA A 8 -3.33 10.41 -10.26
C ALA A 8 -4.71 10.94 -10.69
N ALA A 9 -5.70 10.92 -9.79
CA ALA A 9 -7.07 11.31 -10.08
C ALA A 9 -7.20 12.80 -10.45
N PHE A 10 -6.31 13.64 -9.93
CA PHE A 10 -6.33 15.08 -10.17
C PHE A 10 -5.20 15.57 -11.09
N ALA A 11 -4.36 14.69 -11.63
CA ALA A 11 -3.25 15.07 -12.50
C ALA A 11 -3.68 15.92 -13.71
N ALA A 12 -4.88 15.64 -14.25
CA ALA A 12 -5.45 16.37 -15.39
C ALA A 12 -6.02 17.74 -15.01
N THR A 13 -6.58 17.89 -13.80
CA THR A 13 -7.24 19.13 -13.35
C THR A 13 -6.27 20.07 -12.61
N TYR A 14 -5.37 19.50 -11.82
CA TYR A 14 -4.40 20.21 -10.99
C TYR A 14 -3.02 19.56 -11.10
N PRO A 15 -2.25 19.86 -12.16
CA PRO A 15 -0.93 19.26 -12.39
C PRO A 15 0.06 19.47 -11.23
N GLN A 16 -0.12 20.51 -10.39
CA GLN A 16 0.73 20.73 -9.22
C GLN A 16 0.63 19.59 -8.20
N LEU A 17 -0.49 18.87 -8.15
CA LEU A 17 -0.67 17.72 -7.26
C LEU A 17 0.19 16.52 -7.66
N ASN A 18 0.80 16.51 -8.85
CA ASN A 18 1.80 15.50 -9.22
C ASN A 18 3.03 15.53 -8.30
N ALA A 19 3.31 16.65 -7.64
CA ALA A 19 4.37 16.73 -6.61
C ALA A 19 4.10 15.79 -5.41
N LEU A 20 2.84 15.39 -5.19
CA LEU A 20 2.45 14.43 -4.15
C LEU A 20 2.61 12.96 -4.60
N ASN A 21 3.05 12.71 -5.84
CA ASN A 21 3.43 11.37 -6.31
C ASN A 21 4.77 10.94 -5.71
N VAL A 22 4.79 10.77 -4.39
CA VAL A 22 5.98 10.35 -3.63
C VAL A 22 6.52 9.00 -4.10
N MET A 23 5.66 8.14 -4.65
CA MET A 23 6.02 6.82 -5.17
C MET A 23 6.58 6.85 -6.61
N GLY A 24 6.52 8.00 -7.29
CA GLY A 24 6.96 8.14 -8.68
C GLY A 24 6.29 7.13 -9.63
N LEU A 25 4.98 6.93 -9.49
CA LEU A 25 4.20 6.02 -10.33
C LEU A 25 4.17 6.50 -11.79
N HIS A 26 4.17 5.56 -12.75
CA HIS A 26 4.42 5.83 -14.16
C HIS A 26 3.33 6.67 -14.85
N SER A 27 2.06 6.28 -14.71
CA SER A 27 0.92 7.01 -15.29
C SER A 27 -0.24 7.13 -14.28
N PRO A 28 -1.14 8.12 -14.43
CA PRO A 28 -2.33 8.22 -13.58
C PRO A 28 -3.21 6.96 -13.64
N ASN A 29 -3.33 6.36 -14.82
CA ASN A 29 -4.11 5.13 -15.01
C ASN A 29 -3.42 3.93 -14.32
N SER A 30 -2.11 3.75 -14.51
CA SER A 30 -1.36 2.67 -13.85
C SER A 30 -1.38 2.81 -12.32
N ALA A 31 -1.32 4.04 -11.81
CA ALA A 31 -1.39 4.32 -10.38
C ALA A 31 -2.73 3.91 -9.75
N ILE A 32 -3.85 4.23 -10.40
CA ILE A 32 -5.18 3.85 -9.94
C ILE A 32 -5.35 2.33 -10.01
N LEU A 33 -4.97 1.70 -11.14
CA LEU A 33 -5.04 0.25 -11.32
C LEU A 33 -4.20 -0.48 -10.27
N SER A 34 -2.96 -0.05 -10.05
CA SER A 34 -2.05 -0.65 -9.06
C SER A 34 -2.62 -0.56 -7.64
N ALA A 35 -3.22 0.58 -7.28
CA ALA A 35 -3.86 0.76 -5.99
C ALA A 35 -5.08 -0.16 -5.78
N VAL A 36 -5.87 -0.40 -6.83
CA VAL A 36 -7.03 -1.30 -6.79
C VAL A 36 -6.59 -2.76 -6.74
N ILE A 37 -5.63 -3.17 -7.58
CA ILE A 37 -5.07 -4.54 -7.58
C ILE A 37 -4.46 -4.86 -6.22
N PHE A 38 -3.67 -3.95 -5.64
CA PHE A 38 -3.10 -4.16 -4.31
C PHE A 38 -4.19 -4.38 -3.25
N ASN A 39 -5.29 -3.64 -3.32
CA ASN A 39 -6.40 -3.78 -2.38
C ASN A 39 -7.13 -5.12 -2.51
N ALA A 40 -7.23 -5.68 -3.72
CA ALA A 40 -7.77 -7.02 -3.94
C ALA A 40 -6.82 -8.11 -3.43
N LEU A 41 -5.53 -8.00 -3.75
CA LEU A 41 -4.53 -9.01 -3.38
C LEU A 41 -4.28 -9.07 -1.87
N ILE A 42 -4.23 -7.92 -1.19
CA ILE A 42 -3.90 -7.88 0.24
C ILE A 42 -4.90 -8.67 1.09
N ILE A 43 -6.17 -8.76 0.67
CA ILE A 43 -7.18 -9.57 1.37
C ILE A 43 -6.77 -11.05 1.33
N ILE A 44 -6.41 -11.57 0.16
CA ILE A 44 -5.99 -12.97 -0.02
C ILE A 44 -4.77 -13.28 0.85
N PHE A 45 -3.80 -12.38 0.91
CA PHE A 45 -2.61 -12.54 1.75
C PHE A 45 -2.90 -12.49 3.25
N LEU A 46 -3.92 -11.74 3.68
CA LEU A 46 -4.28 -11.60 5.10
C LEU A 46 -5.26 -12.69 5.60
N ILE A 47 -5.98 -13.38 4.72
CA ILE A 47 -6.89 -14.47 5.11
C ILE A 47 -6.20 -15.55 5.96
N PRO A 48 -5.03 -16.10 5.57
CA PRO A 48 -4.37 -17.12 6.39
C PRO A 48 -3.98 -16.60 7.78
N LEU A 49 -3.60 -15.32 7.89
CA LEU A 49 -3.29 -14.69 9.17
C LEU A 49 -4.55 -14.52 10.04
N ALA A 50 -5.67 -14.14 9.43
CA ALA A 50 -6.96 -14.02 10.11
C ALA A 50 -7.46 -15.38 10.62
N LEU A 51 -7.24 -16.45 9.86
CA LEU A 51 -7.64 -17.82 10.23
C LEU A 51 -6.73 -18.44 11.31
N LYS A 52 -5.41 -18.25 11.22
CA LYS A 52 -4.46 -18.79 12.21
C LYS A 52 -4.43 -18.00 13.51
N GLY A 53 -4.86 -16.74 13.48
CA GLY A 53 -4.73 -15.81 14.58
C GLY A 53 -3.30 -15.30 14.76
N VAL A 54 -3.17 -14.23 15.55
CA VAL A 54 -1.87 -13.63 15.86
C VAL A 54 -1.28 -14.28 17.11
N SER A 55 -0.04 -14.77 17.04
CA SER A 55 0.64 -15.38 18.18
C SER A 55 0.79 -14.37 19.33
N TYR A 56 0.06 -14.62 20.42
CA TYR A 56 0.12 -13.83 21.64
C TYR A 56 1.43 -14.08 22.39
N LYS A 57 2.05 -13.02 22.94
CA LYS A 57 3.19 -13.11 23.85
C LYS A 57 2.82 -12.39 25.15
N PRO A 58 2.98 -13.01 26.33
CA PRO A 58 2.68 -12.37 27.60
C PRO A 58 3.68 -11.23 27.83
N LEU A 59 3.20 -10.00 27.71
CA LEU A 59 3.95 -8.77 27.89
C LEU A 59 3.10 -7.80 28.71
N SER A 60 3.73 -6.84 29.38
CA SER A 60 2.98 -5.72 29.98
C SER A 60 2.25 -4.93 28.89
N ALA A 61 1.12 -4.31 29.25
CA ALA A 61 0.27 -3.60 28.29
C ALA A 61 1.05 -2.53 27.48
N SER A 62 1.95 -1.79 28.12
CA SER A 62 2.79 -0.78 27.47
C SER A 62 3.79 -1.40 26.49
N ALA A 63 4.44 -2.51 26.86
CA ALA A 63 5.35 -3.23 25.97
C ALA A 63 4.62 -3.86 24.77
N MET A 64 3.42 -4.40 25.00
CA MET A 64 2.57 -4.96 23.95
C MET A 64 2.11 -3.90 22.95
N LEU A 65 1.64 -2.73 23.43
CA LEU A 65 1.23 -1.62 22.57
C LEU A 65 2.38 -1.16 21.66
N ARG A 66 3.57 -0.95 22.25
CA ARG A 66 4.76 -0.52 21.50
C ARG A 66 5.10 -1.54 20.42
N ARG A 67 5.12 -2.83 20.76
CA ARG A 67 5.39 -3.93 19.81
C ARG A 67 4.36 -3.95 18.68
N ASN A 68 3.08 -3.77 18.97
CA ASN A 68 2.04 -3.76 17.94
C ASN A 68 2.16 -2.55 17.00
N LEU A 69 2.46 -1.37 17.53
CA LEU A 69 2.71 -0.18 16.71
C LEU A 69 3.94 -0.35 15.80
N TRP A 70 5.02 -0.93 16.32
CA TRP A 70 6.22 -1.20 15.53
C TRP A 70 5.98 -2.24 14.43
N ILE A 71 5.30 -3.35 14.72
CA ILE A 71 5.10 -4.43 13.74
C ILE A 71 3.95 -4.09 12.78
N TYR A 72 2.75 -3.83 13.30
CA TYR A 72 1.54 -3.65 12.49
C TYR A 72 1.35 -2.21 12.02
N GLY A 73 1.82 -1.22 12.79
CA GLY A 73 1.80 0.17 12.37
C GLY A 73 2.81 0.43 11.25
N LEU A 74 4.10 0.15 11.47
CA LEU A 74 5.10 0.33 10.40
C LEU A 74 4.93 -0.66 9.26
N GLY A 75 4.61 -1.92 9.56
CA GLY A 75 4.30 -2.90 8.52
C GLY A 75 3.14 -2.43 7.65
N GLY A 76 2.05 -1.96 8.28
CA GLY A 76 0.89 -1.39 7.59
C GLY A 76 1.20 -0.12 6.81
N LEU A 77 2.22 0.64 7.20
CA LEU A 77 2.68 1.82 6.46
C LEU A 77 3.56 1.44 5.26
N VAL A 78 4.56 0.57 5.45
CA VAL A 78 5.59 0.27 4.43
C VAL A 78 5.09 -0.70 3.36
N VAL A 79 4.38 -1.77 3.75
CA VAL A 79 3.88 -2.81 2.84
C VAL A 79 3.07 -2.23 1.66
N PRO A 80 2.09 -1.32 1.84
CA PRO A 80 1.34 -0.79 0.71
C PRO A 80 2.17 0.08 -0.23
N PHE A 81 3.20 0.80 0.26
CA PHE A 81 4.08 1.58 -0.63
C PHE A 81 4.87 0.67 -1.56
N ILE A 82 5.48 -0.37 -1.00
CA ILE A 82 6.25 -1.34 -1.78
C ILE A 82 5.32 -2.12 -2.71
N GLY A 83 4.19 -2.62 -2.20
CA GLY A 83 3.25 -3.43 -2.98
C GLY A 83 2.66 -2.67 -4.18
N ILE A 84 2.19 -1.45 -3.99
CA ILE A 84 1.65 -0.63 -5.09
C ILE A 84 2.76 -0.33 -6.12
N LYS A 85 3.97 0.02 -5.67
CA LYS A 85 5.09 0.31 -6.57
C LYS A 85 5.50 -0.89 -7.42
N VAL A 86 5.55 -2.07 -6.81
CA VAL A 86 5.88 -3.32 -7.54
C VAL A 86 4.81 -3.62 -8.59
N ILE A 87 3.53 -3.48 -8.25
CA ILE A 87 2.44 -3.69 -9.22
C ILE A 87 2.53 -2.69 -10.37
N ASP A 88 2.78 -1.41 -10.08
CA ASP A 88 2.92 -0.35 -11.10
C ASP A 88 4.07 -0.67 -12.07
N VAL A 89 5.24 -1.02 -11.52
CA VAL A 89 6.40 -1.41 -12.34
C VAL A 89 6.10 -2.65 -13.18
N LEU A 90 5.42 -3.67 -12.63
CA LEU A 90 5.05 -4.85 -13.39
C LEU A 90 4.07 -4.54 -14.53
N LEU A 91 3.07 -3.68 -14.29
CA LEU A 91 2.13 -3.25 -15.33
C LEU A 91 2.84 -2.50 -16.45
N THR A 92 3.75 -1.58 -16.10
CA THR A 92 4.53 -0.82 -17.08
C THR A 92 5.50 -1.71 -17.86
N LEU A 93 6.19 -2.65 -17.19
CA LEU A 93 7.11 -3.59 -17.84
C LEU A 93 6.39 -4.52 -18.82
N LEU A 94 5.16 -4.92 -18.51
CA LEU A 94 4.33 -5.75 -19.39
C LEU A 94 3.60 -4.95 -20.47
N GLY A 95 3.73 -3.62 -20.50
CA GLY A 95 3.05 -2.75 -21.45
C GLY A 95 1.53 -2.70 -21.29
N LEU A 96 1.03 -3.03 -20.09
CA LEU A 96 -0.40 -3.09 -19.79
C LEU A 96 -0.97 -1.73 -19.35
N ALA A 97 -0.12 -0.79 -18.90
CA ALA A 97 -0.51 0.54 -18.43
C ALA A 97 0.65 1.56 -18.44
#